data_AF-A0A3C1IGM4-F1
#
_entry.id   AF-A0A3C1IGM4-F1
#
_cell.length_a   1.000
_cell.length_b   1.000
_cell.length_c   1.000
_cell.angle_alpha   90.00
_cell.angle_beta   90.00
_cell.angle_gamma   90.00
#
_symmetry.space_group_name_H-M   'P 1'
#
loop_
_entity.id
_entity.type
_entity.pdbx_description
1 polymer ?
#
loop_
_entity_poly.entity_id
_entity_poly.type
_entity_poly.pdbx_seq_one_letter_code
_entity_poly.pdbx_strand_id
1 'polypeptide(L)'
;SITDLQKLMGLSVNLAQLNAERFAAFGSQETKAAALAFAGDTYQGLEAGSLDADEMAWAQQHLRILSGLYGVLRPLDAIEPYRLEMGSRLKTGKGGTLYAYWGDQLSQALNAQAAETGTDVLVNCASQEYFGAVDLAALSPKVITPVFKERRAGQAKIVSFYAKKARGAMARYIVQRRLTDPEGLKDFDSGGYAYVPDQSDAQKWVFLRDYPEA
;
A
#
# COMPACT_ATOMS: atom_id res chain seq x y z
N SER A 1 13.19 -21.97 -12.22
CA SER A 1 12.80 -22.21 -13.62
C SER A 1 11.51 -21.44 -13.94
N ILE A 2 11.08 -21.38 -15.21
CA ILE A 2 9.77 -20.77 -15.59
C ILE A 2 8.62 -21.47 -14.85
N THR A 3 8.64 -22.80 -14.79
CA THR A 3 7.63 -23.61 -14.08
C THR A 3 7.56 -23.26 -12.59
N ASP A 4 8.70 -23.00 -11.94
CA ASP A 4 8.71 -22.60 -10.53
C ASP A 4 8.10 -21.21 -10.35
N LEU A 5 8.36 -20.27 -11.27
CA LEU A 5 7.76 -18.93 -11.23
C LEU A 5 6.25 -18.97 -11.44
N GLN A 6 5.75 -19.81 -12.35
CA GLN A 6 4.30 -20.01 -12.52
C GLN A 6 3.65 -20.48 -11.22
N LYS A 7 4.26 -21.46 -10.54
CA LYS A 7 3.74 -22.01 -9.27
C LYS A 7 3.85 -21.01 -8.13
N LEU A 8 4.97 -20.29 -8.03
CA LEU A 8 5.22 -19.34 -6.96
C LEU A 8 4.28 -18.12 -7.02
N MET A 9 4.01 -17.63 -8.23
CA MET A 9 3.35 -16.34 -8.45
C MET A 9 1.95 -16.46 -9.08
N GLY A 10 1.47 -17.68 -9.36
CA GLY A 10 0.16 -17.92 -9.98
C GLY A 10 0.06 -17.34 -11.39
N LEU A 11 1.11 -17.50 -12.21
CA LEU A 11 1.23 -16.84 -13.51
C LEU A 11 0.93 -17.76 -14.69
N SER A 12 0.44 -17.16 -15.78
CA SER A 12 0.49 -17.78 -17.10
C SER A 12 1.94 -18.00 -17.54
N VAL A 13 2.18 -18.89 -18.51
CA VAL A 13 3.53 -19.18 -19.04
C VAL A 13 4.20 -17.91 -19.55
N ASN A 14 3.48 -17.09 -20.35
CA ASN A 14 4.01 -15.84 -20.90
C ASN A 14 4.42 -14.85 -19.79
N LEU A 15 3.61 -14.73 -18.74
CA LEU A 15 3.96 -13.87 -17.61
C LEU A 15 5.13 -14.41 -16.78
N ALA A 16 5.25 -15.73 -16.64
CA ALA A 16 6.39 -16.33 -15.96
C ALA A 16 7.69 -16.17 -16.77
N GLN A 17 7.64 -16.30 -18.10
CA GLN A 17 8.76 -16.02 -19.00
C GLN A 17 9.22 -14.56 -18.87
N LEU A 18 8.28 -13.61 -18.97
CA LEU A 18 8.57 -12.18 -18.80
C LEU A 18 9.23 -11.88 -17.45
N ASN A 19 8.76 -12.49 -16.35
CA ASN A 19 9.36 -12.25 -15.04
C ASN A 19 10.71 -12.96 -14.88
N ALA A 20 10.94 -14.10 -15.53
CA ALA A 20 12.26 -14.71 -15.59
C ALA A 20 13.28 -13.78 -16.26
N GLU A 21 12.90 -13.15 -17.38
CA GLU A 21 13.72 -12.15 -18.09
C GLU A 21 13.99 -10.93 -17.21
N ARG A 22 12.96 -10.40 -16.54
CA ARG A 22 13.10 -9.27 -15.61
C ARG A 22 14.07 -9.58 -14.47
N PHE A 23 14.00 -10.77 -13.88
CA PHE A 23 14.94 -11.15 -12.82
C PHE A 23 16.36 -11.40 -13.35
N ALA A 24 16.50 -11.94 -14.55
CA ALA A 24 17.81 -12.15 -15.17
C ALA A 24 18.49 -10.83 -15.56
N ALA A 25 17.71 -9.83 -15.97
CA ALA A 25 18.19 -8.50 -16.33
C ALA A 25 18.22 -7.50 -15.15
N PHE A 26 17.84 -7.95 -13.95
CA PHE A 26 17.73 -7.07 -12.78
C PHE A 26 19.08 -6.40 -12.45
N GLY A 27 19.08 -5.09 -12.26
CA GLY A 27 20.28 -4.25 -12.12
C GLY A 27 20.71 -3.55 -13.41
N SER A 28 20.03 -3.79 -14.53
CA SER A 28 20.37 -3.19 -15.84
C SER A 28 19.17 -2.65 -16.61
N GLN A 29 17.96 -2.76 -16.05
CA GLN A 29 16.74 -2.30 -16.71
C GLN A 29 16.50 -0.81 -16.47
N GLU A 30 15.67 -0.22 -17.34
CA GLU A 30 15.20 1.14 -17.12
C GLU A 30 14.37 1.24 -15.84
N THR A 31 14.69 2.22 -15.01
CA THR A 31 13.99 2.47 -13.75
C THR A 31 12.88 3.50 -13.90
N LYS A 32 11.83 3.38 -13.10
CA LYS A 32 10.78 4.41 -12.94
C LYS A 32 10.58 4.74 -11.46
N ALA A 33 10.12 5.95 -11.16
CA ALA A 33 9.70 6.32 -9.81
C ALA A 33 8.55 5.40 -9.35
N ALA A 34 8.67 4.85 -8.13
CA ALA A 34 7.76 3.83 -7.60
C ALA A 34 6.26 4.22 -7.70
N ALA A 35 5.90 5.45 -7.32
CA ALA A 35 4.51 5.92 -7.36
C ALA A 35 3.96 6.04 -8.79
N LEU A 36 4.83 6.16 -9.80
CA LEU A 36 4.47 6.26 -11.23
C LEU A 36 4.62 4.93 -11.97
N ALA A 37 5.29 3.94 -11.37
CA ALA A 37 5.56 2.65 -11.96
C ALA A 37 4.47 1.61 -11.65
N PHE A 38 3.93 1.64 -10.43
CA PHE A 38 2.89 0.71 -10.02
C PHE A 38 1.52 1.08 -10.61
N ALA A 39 0.71 0.06 -10.89
CA ALA A 39 -0.61 0.19 -11.47
C ALA A 39 -1.62 -0.73 -10.77
N GLY A 40 -2.91 -0.42 -10.90
CA GLY A 40 -4.03 -1.15 -10.29
C GLY A 40 -4.93 -0.23 -9.46
N ASP A 41 -6.02 -0.77 -8.91
CA ASP A 41 -7.11 0.01 -8.30
C ASP A 41 -6.63 1.00 -7.22
N THR A 42 -5.67 0.59 -6.36
CA THR A 42 -5.09 1.48 -5.36
C THR A 42 -4.34 2.66 -6.00
N TYR A 43 -3.54 2.41 -7.03
CA TYR A 43 -2.78 3.46 -7.71
C TYR A 43 -3.67 4.34 -8.60
N GLN A 44 -4.79 3.79 -9.11
CA GLN A 44 -5.87 4.58 -9.73
C GLN A 44 -6.61 5.47 -8.74
N GLY A 45 -6.60 5.16 -7.44
CA GLY A 45 -7.12 6.05 -6.41
C GLY A 45 -6.10 7.10 -5.98
N LEU A 46 -4.81 6.72 -5.95
CA LEU A 46 -3.72 7.65 -5.61
C LEU A 46 -3.54 8.72 -6.70
N GLU A 47 -3.65 8.31 -7.96
CA GLU A 47 -3.45 9.15 -9.15
C GLU A 47 -2.14 9.96 -9.07
N ALA A 48 -1.04 9.31 -8.72
CA ALA A 48 0.23 9.98 -8.42
C ALA A 48 0.76 10.86 -9.57
N GLY A 49 0.46 10.50 -10.82
CA GLY A 49 0.84 11.28 -12.00
C GLY A 49 0.10 12.62 -12.17
N SER A 50 -0.98 12.85 -11.41
CA SER A 50 -1.70 14.13 -11.37
C SER A 50 -1.34 14.97 -10.14
N LEU A 51 -0.41 14.53 -9.30
CA LEU A 51 0.12 15.35 -8.22
C LEU A 51 1.05 16.41 -8.80
N ASP A 52 0.93 17.64 -8.33
CA ASP A 52 1.91 18.68 -8.66
C ASP A 52 3.27 18.41 -7.99
N ALA A 53 4.27 19.25 -8.30
CA ALA A 53 5.64 19.07 -7.81
C ALA A 53 5.72 19.15 -6.27
N ASP A 54 4.97 20.08 -5.66
CA ASP A 54 4.94 20.27 -4.22
C ASP A 54 4.20 19.11 -3.53
N GLU A 55 3.12 18.63 -4.14
CA GLU A 55 2.39 17.44 -3.71
C GLU A 55 3.24 16.18 -3.75
N MET A 56 3.97 15.96 -4.84
CA MET A 56 4.89 14.84 -4.95
C MET A 56 6.05 14.95 -3.94
N ALA A 57 6.60 16.15 -3.73
CA ALA A 57 7.65 16.37 -2.73
C ALA A 57 7.16 16.09 -1.30
N TRP A 58 5.94 16.49 -0.97
CA TRP A 58 5.35 16.17 0.33
C TRP A 58 5.05 14.67 0.46
N ALA A 59 4.50 14.05 -0.58
CA ALA A 59 4.30 12.60 -0.62
C ALA A 59 5.62 11.84 -0.43
N GLN A 60 6.72 12.34 -1.01
CA GLN A 60 8.05 11.73 -0.86
C GLN A 60 8.46 11.60 0.61
N GLN A 61 8.07 12.56 1.45
CA GLN A 61 8.37 12.58 2.88
C GLN A 61 7.37 11.76 3.71
N HIS A 62 6.10 11.68 3.31
CA HIS A 62 5.02 11.17 4.18
C HIS A 62 4.34 9.88 3.68
N LEU A 63 4.50 9.49 2.42
CA LEU A 63 3.91 8.28 1.84
C LEU A 63 4.97 7.18 1.71
N ARG A 64 4.64 5.96 2.12
CA ARG A 64 5.49 4.78 1.91
C ARG A 64 4.70 3.69 1.17
N ILE A 65 5.38 2.98 0.27
CA ILE A 65 4.82 1.89 -0.53
C ILE A 65 5.51 0.60 -0.11
N LEU A 66 4.75 -0.36 0.42
CA LEU A 66 5.28 -1.68 0.76
C LEU A 66 5.50 -2.51 -0.52
N SER A 67 6.63 -3.19 -0.60
CA SER A 67 7.10 -3.95 -1.75
C SER A 67 7.66 -5.29 -1.30
N GLY A 68 7.24 -6.40 -1.95
CA GLY A 68 7.82 -7.70 -1.66
C GLY A 68 9.31 -7.80 -1.96
N LEU A 69 9.81 -7.04 -2.95
CA LEU A 69 11.21 -7.05 -3.38
C LEU A 69 12.05 -5.95 -2.71
N TYR A 70 11.53 -4.72 -2.66
CA TYR A 70 12.26 -3.54 -2.18
C TYR A 70 11.96 -3.20 -0.70
N GLY A 71 11.02 -3.89 -0.06
CA GLY A 71 10.65 -3.65 1.33
C GLY A 71 9.79 -2.39 1.46
N VAL A 72 10.39 -1.26 1.81
CA VAL A 72 9.69 0.03 1.99
C VAL A 72 10.24 1.04 0.99
N LEU A 73 9.39 1.48 0.07
CA LEU A 73 9.73 2.47 -0.97
C LEU A 73 9.13 3.84 -0.66
N ARG A 74 9.83 4.89 -1.06
CA ARG A 74 9.32 6.25 -1.20
C ARG A 74 8.76 6.47 -2.62
N PRO A 75 7.81 7.40 -2.83
CA PRO A 75 7.22 7.69 -4.14
C PRO A 75 8.19 7.84 -5.32
N LEU A 76 9.32 8.50 -5.11
CA LEU A 76 10.32 8.81 -6.13
C LEU A 76 11.53 7.86 -6.12
N ASP A 77 11.50 6.80 -5.30
CA ASP A 77 12.56 5.79 -5.39
C ASP A 77 12.51 5.11 -6.76
N ALA A 78 13.67 5.01 -7.39
CA ALA A 78 13.83 4.39 -8.71
C ALA A 78 13.72 2.86 -8.57
N ILE A 79 12.77 2.26 -9.27
CA ILE A 79 12.56 0.80 -9.28
C ILE A 79 12.63 0.25 -10.69
N GLU A 80 13.25 -0.92 -10.82
CA GLU A 80 13.16 -1.77 -12.00
C GLU A 80 11.88 -2.61 -12.00
N PRO A 81 11.37 -3.00 -13.18
CA PRO A 81 10.18 -3.83 -13.28
C PRO A 81 10.42 -5.21 -12.67
N TYR A 82 9.52 -5.63 -11.79
CA TYR A 82 9.55 -6.94 -11.16
C TYR A 82 8.11 -7.43 -10.90
N ARG A 83 7.97 -8.69 -10.51
CA ARG A 83 6.74 -9.19 -9.88
C ARG A 83 7.10 -10.11 -8.74
N LEU A 84 6.86 -9.66 -7.53
CA LEU A 84 7.07 -10.44 -6.31
C LEU A 84 6.12 -9.90 -5.24
N GLU A 85 4.97 -10.54 -5.10
CA GLU A 85 3.96 -10.14 -4.12
C GLU A 85 4.43 -10.53 -2.71
N MET A 86 4.08 -9.73 -1.69
CA MET A 86 4.48 -9.98 -0.31
C MET A 86 4.01 -11.35 0.20
N GLY A 87 2.86 -11.85 -0.29
CA GLY A 87 2.32 -13.18 -0.01
C GLY A 87 3.15 -14.36 -0.51
N SER A 88 4.19 -14.14 -1.31
CA SER A 88 4.95 -15.20 -1.97
C SER A 88 5.67 -16.13 -0.97
N ARG A 89 5.49 -17.44 -1.16
CA ARG A 89 6.20 -18.49 -0.39
C ARG A 89 7.58 -18.78 -0.95
N LEU A 90 8.39 -17.73 -1.07
CA LEU A 90 9.77 -17.83 -1.56
C LEU A 90 10.67 -18.28 -0.41
N LYS A 91 11.33 -19.44 -0.58
CA LYS A 91 12.34 -19.90 0.37
C LYS A 91 13.61 -19.07 0.24
N THR A 92 14.08 -18.56 1.36
CA THR A 92 15.32 -17.78 1.50
C THR A 92 16.14 -18.35 2.67
N GLY A 93 17.37 -17.86 2.86
CA GLY A 93 18.16 -18.21 4.04
C GLY A 93 17.53 -17.80 5.38
N LYS A 94 16.55 -16.88 5.34
CA LYS A 94 15.85 -16.37 6.52
C LYS A 94 14.47 -17.03 6.76
N GLY A 95 14.01 -17.92 5.88
CA GLY A 95 12.73 -18.62 6.06
C GLY A 95 11.99 -18.94 4.77
N GLY A 96 10.78 -19.50 4.89
CA GLY A 96 9.96 -19.97 3.76
C GLY A 96 9.04 -18.95 3.11
N THR A 97 9.01 -17.71 3.60
CA THR A 97 8.11 -16.65 3.15
C THR A 97 8.83 -15.30 3.19
N LEU A 98 8.31 -14.31 2.46
CA LEU A 98 8.84 -12.94 2.51
C LEU A 98 8.61 -12.27 3.87
N TYR A 99 7.58 -12.66 4.61
CA TYR A 99 7.33 -12.23 5.99
C TYR A 99 8.52 -12.59 6.89
N ALA A 100 8.99 -13.85 6.81
CA ALA A 100 10.15 -14.30 7.56
C ALA A 100 11.46 -13.65 7.06
N TYR A 101 11.56 -13.40 5.75
CA TYR A 101 12.72 -12.72 5.17
C TYR A 101 12.87 -11.29 5.69
N TRP A 102 11.78 -10.53 5.70
CA TRP A 102 11.76 -9.14 6.13
C TRP A 102 11.81 -8.99 7.65
N GLY A 103 11.21 -9.92 8.42
CA GLY A 103 11.23 -9.85 9.88
C GLY A 103 10.74 -8.48 10.39
N ASP A 104 11.55 -7.82 11.23
CA ASP A 104 11.26 -6.49 11.76
C ASP A 104 11.75 -5.34 10.86
N GLN A 105 12.45 -5.62 9.76
CA GLN A 105 13.12 -4.60 8.94
C GLN A 105 12.15 -3.56 8.38
N LEU A 106 10.92 -3.96 8.03
CA LEU A 106 9.90 -3.02 7.55
C LEU A 106 9.45 -2.08 8.67
N SER A 107 9.25 -2.60 9.88
CA SER A 107 8.90 -1.81 11.05
C SER A 107 10.03 -0.84 11.42
N GLN A 108 11.29 -1.26 11.37
CA GLN A 108 12.42 -0.37 11.63
C GLN A 108 12.52 0.76 10.60
N ALA A 109 12.29 0.46 9.31
CA ALA A 109 12.26 1.49 8.27
C ALA A 109 11.10 2.49 8.47
N LEU A 110 9.92 2.02 8.87
CA LEU A 110 8.78 2.86 9.18
C LEU A 110 9.00 3.69 10.47
N ASN A 111 9.66 3.14 11.49
CA ASN A 111 10.05 3.86 12.70
C ASN A 111 11.04 4.98 12.39
N ALA A 112 12.06 4.69 11.57
CA ALA A 112 13.01 5.71 11.12
C ALA A 112 12.29 6.85 10.39
N GLN A 113 11.29 6.52 9.56
CA GLN A 113 10.50 7.54 8.91
C GLN A 113 9.67 8.37 9.89
N ALA A 114 9.02 7.69 10.84
CA ALA A 114 8.18 8.36 11.82
C ALA A 114 9.00 9.34 12.68
N ALA A 115 10.24 8.97 13.02
CA ALA A 115 11.17 9.85 13.72
C ALA A 115 11.61 11.04 12.84
N GLU A 116 11.88 10.84 11.55
CA GLU A 116 12.26 11.91 10.62
C GLU A 116 11.15 12.96 10.45
N THR A 117 9.89 12.52 10.37
CA THR A 117 8.73 13.43 10.23
C THR A 117 8.14 13.90 11.55
N GLY A 118 8.63 13.37 12.68
CA GLY A 118 8.13 13.69 14.02
C GLY A 118 6.69 13.22 14.29
N THR A 119 6.20 12.22 13.56
CA THR A 119 4.84 11.67 13.76
C THR A 119 4.84 10.51 14.75
N ASP A 120 3.77 10.39 15.53
CA ASP A 120 3.46 9.21 16.34
C ASP A 120 2.36 8.33 15.72
N VAL A 121 1.94 8.63 14.49
CA VAL A 121 0.85 7.94 13.78
C VAL A 121 1.28 7.44 12.40
N LEU A 122 0.86 6.21 12.10
CA LEU A 122 0.94 5.59 10.78
C LEU A 122 -0.48 5.31 10.27
N VAL A 123 -0.83 5.89 9.12
CA VAL A 123 -2.11 5.61 8.44
C VAL A 123 -1.94 4.43 7.49
N ASN A 124 -2.48 3.28 7.85
CA ASN A 124 -2.40 2.05 7.07
C ASN A 124 -3.44 2.03 5.94
N CYS A 125 -3.01 2.41 4.74
CA CYS A 125 -3.78 2.25 3.50
C CYS A 125 -3.35 1.01 2.69
N ALA A 126 -2.51 0.13 3.25
CA ALA A 126 -2.06 -1.08 2.57
C ALA A 126 -3.09 -2.22 2.69
N SER A 127 -2.96 -3.24 1.84
CA SER A 127 -3.72 -4.48 2.02
C SER A 127 -3.15 -5.28 3.20
N GLN A 128 -3.95 -6.21 3.74
CA GLN A 128 -3.49 -7.12 4.79
C GLN A 128 -2.32 -8.00 4.33
N GLU A 129 -2.25 -8.34 3.04
CA GLU A 129 -1.13 -9.09 2.48
C GLU A 129 0.22 -8.35 2.62
N TYR A 130 0.21 -7.03 2.47
CA TYR A 130 1.43 -6.23 2.57
C TYR A 130 1.68 -5.78 4.01
N PHE A 131 0.67 -5.25 4.69
CA PHE A 131 0.81 -4.77 6.07
C PHE A 131 1.05 -5.90 7.06
N GLY A 132 0.62 -7.13 6.77
CA GLY A 132 0.91 -8.30 7.60
C GLY A 132 2.41 -8.65 7.68
N ALA A 133 3.25 -8.09 6.80
CA ALA A 133 4.71 -8.22 6.88
C ALA A 133 5.35 -7.17 7.81
N VAL A 134 4.58 -6.19 8.31
CA VAL A 134 5.04 -5.23 9.31
C VAL A 134 4.89 -5.87 10.68
N ASP A 135 5.99 -6.05 11.40
CA ASP A 135 5.99 -6.53 12.78
C ASP A 135 5.47 -5.43 13.72
N LEU A 136 4.24 -5.57 14.18
CA LEU A 136 3.59 -4.61 15.08
C LEU A 136 4.24 -4.55 16.47
N ALA A 137 4.96 -5.60 16.90
CA ALA A 137 5.66 -5.58 18.17
C ALA A 137 6.92 -4.68 18.11
N ALA A 138 7.49 -4.52 16.91
CA ALA A 138 8.64 -3.65 16.65
C ALA A 138 8.22 -2.25 16.15
N LEU A 139 6.95 -2.02 15.80
CA LEU A 139 6.47 -0.75 15.26
C LEU A 139 6.12 0.23 16.40
N SER A 140 6.70 1.43 16.34
CA SER A 140 6.51 2.50 17.34
C SER A 140 5.26 3.37 17.12
N PRO A 141 4.94 3.87 15.91
CA PRO A 141 3.77 4.72 15.71
C PRO A 141 2.46 3.95 15.90
N LYS A 142 1.44 4.65 16.42
CA LYS A 142 0.07 4.15 16.50
C LYS A 142 -0.49 3.95 15.10
N VAL A 143 -1.15 2.82 14.87
CA VAL A 143 -1.71 2.49 13.56
C VAL A 143 -3.17 2.88 13.50
N ILE A 144 -3.53 3.71 12.51
CA ILE A 144 -4.91 3.97 12.12
C ILE A 144 -5.14 3.33 10.74
N THR A 145 -6.16 2.48 10.62
CA THR A 145 -6.50 1.77 9.39
C THR A 145 -7.89 2.23 8.92
N PRO A 146 -7.97 3.07 7.88
CA PRO A 146 -9.23 3.37 7.21
C PRO A 146 -9.84 2.10 6.59
N VAL A 147 -11.10 1.82 6.91
CA VAL A 147 -11.87 0.67 6.42
C VAL A 147 -13.05 1.16 5.60
N PHE A 148 -12.98 0.95 4.29
CA PHE A 148 -13.99 1.39 3.34
C PHE A 148 -15.03 0.28 3.12
N LYS A 149 -16.30 0.62 3.29
CA LYS A 149 -17.45 -0.28 3.08
C LYS A 149 -18.48 0.36 2.16
N GLU A 150 -19.19 -0.48 1.44
CA GLU A 150 -20.39 -0.14 0.68
C GLU A 150 -21.63 -0.67 1.40
N ARG A 151 -22.67 0.17 1.46
CA ARG A 151 -24.00 -0.23 1.93
C ARG A 151 -24.84 -0.70 0.76
N ARG A 152 -25.29 -1.95 0.80
CA ARG A 152 -26.27 -2.52 -0.15
C ARG A 152 -27.37 -3.23 0.62
N ALA A 153 -28.63 -2.86 0.36
CA ALA A 153 -29.81 -3.40 1.05
C ALA A 153 -29.66 -3.37 2.60
N GLY A 154 -29.22 -2.23 3.14
CA GLY A 154 -29.02 -2.03 4.57
C GLY A 154 -27.76 -2.68 5.18
N GLN A 155 -27.03 -3.52 4.43
CA GLN A 155 -25.82 -4.19 4.93
C GLN A 155 -24.55 -3.50 4.43
N ALA A 156 -23.63 -3.18 5.35
CA ALA A 156 -22.31 -2.65 5.04
C ALA A 156 -21.31 -3.80 4.79
N LYS A 157 -20.70 -3.84 3.60
CA LYS A 157 -19.69 -4.86 3.22
C LYS A 157 -18.52 -4.21 2.51
N ILE A 158 -17.34 -4.81 2.63
CA ILE A 158 -16.16 -4.37 1.87
C ILE A 158 -16.28 -4.94 0.45
N VAL A 159 -16.31 -4.07 -0.56
CA VAL A 159 -16.15 -4.48 -1.96
C VAL A 159 -14.70 -4.22 -2.38
N SER A 160 -13.94 -5.29 -2.63
CA SER A 160 -12.49 -5.23 -2.76
C SER A 160 -11.96 -4.21 -3.77
N PHE A 161 -12.59 -4.09 -4.95
CA PHE A 161 -12.21 -3.11 -5.98
C PHE A 161 -12.34 -1.68 -5.46
N TYR A 162 -13.49 -1.35 -4.87
CA TYR A 162 -13.75 -0.01 -4.33
C TYR A 162 -12.90 0.31 -3.11
N ALA A 163 -12.71 -0.66 -2.21
CA ALA A 163 -11.87 -0.47 -1.03
C ALA A 163 -10.39 -0.21 -1.40
N LYS A 164 -9.87 -0.88 -2.46
CA LYS A 164 -8.53 -0.59 -2.98
C LYS A 164 -8.44 0.84 -3.52
N LYS A 165 -9.38 1.24 -4.38
CA LYS A 165 -9.43 2.61 -4.92
C LYS A 165 -9.55 3.66 -3.82
N ALA A 166 -10.39 3.42 -2.82
CA ALA A 166 -10.59 4.33 -1.68
C ALA A 166 -9.34 4.47 -0.81
N ARG A 167 -8.56 3.41 -0.60
CA ARG A 167 -7.25 3.49 0.09
C ARG A 167 -6.26 4.39 -0.64
N GLY A 168 -6.21 4.28 -1.97
CA GLY A 168 -5.41 5.19 -2.80
C GLY A 168 -5.88 6.63 -2.68
N ALA A 169 -7.19 6.85 -2.77
CA ALA A 169 -7.80 8.17 -2.64
C ALA A 169 -7.59 8.76 -1.24
N MET A 170 -7.58 7.96 -0.18
CA MET A 170 -7.25 8.39 1.17
C MET A 170 -5.79 8.84 1.30
N ALA A 171 -4.85 8.04 0.76
CA ALA A 171 -3.45 8.46 0.71
C ALA A 171 -3.28 9.78 -0.08
N ARG A 172 -3.98 9.92 -1.21
CA ARG A 172 -4.02 11.16 -1.97
C ARG A 172 -4.59 12.32 -1.15
N TYR A 173 -5.73 12.12 -0.49
CA TYR A 173 -6.40 13.12 0.34
C TYR A 173 -5.48 13.69 1.42
N ILE A 174 -4.75 12.79 2.11
CA ILE A 174 -3.73 13.16 3.10
C ILE A 174 -2.65 14.02 2.47
N VAL A 175 -2.13 13.60 1.31
CA VAL A 175 -1.09 14.35 0.58
C VAL A 175 -1.60 15.74 0.21
N GLN A 176 -2.69 15.85 -0.54
CA GLN A 176 -3.17 17.12 -1.09
C GLN A 176 -3.56 18.12 0.01
N ARG A 177 -4.10 17.64 1.13
CA ARG A 177 -4.48 18.49 2.27
C ARG A 177 -3.36 18.69 3.29
N ARG A 178 -2.18 18.07 3.09
CA ARG A 178 -1.03 18.17 4.00
C ARG A 178 -1.40 17.81 5.44
N LEU A 179 -2.21 16.77 5.61
CA LEU A 179 -2.74 16.42 6.93
C LEU A 179 -1.60 15.99 7.86
N THR A 180 -1.50 16.68 8.99
CA THR A 180 -0.58 16.37 10.08
C THR A 180 -1.30 15.90 11.34
N ASP A 181 -2.63 16.10 11.41
CA ASP A 181 -3.49 15.59 12.47
C ASP A 181 -4.36 14.45 11.91
N PRO A 182 -4.30 13.22 12.46
CA PRO A 182 -5.14 12.12 12.01
C PRO A 182 -6.64 12.41 12.11
N GLU A 183 -7.10 13.28 13.01
CA GLU A 183 -8.52 13.60 13.13
C GLU A 183 -9.10 14.19 11.82
N GLY A 184 -8.28 14.88 11.03
CA GLY A 184 -8.67 15.37 9.70
C GLY A 184 -9.01 14.28 8.69
N LEU A 185 -8.66 13.01 8.94
CA LEU A 185 -9.09 11.89 8.09
C LEU A 185 -10.61 11.68 8.14
N LYS A 186 -11.28 12.09 9.22
CA LYS A 186 -12.73 11.89 9.40
C LYS A 186 -13.56 12.70 8.39
N ASP A 187 -12.97 13.75 7.83
CA ASP A 187 -13.55 14.61 6.79
C ASP A 187 -13.32 14.07 5.37
N PHE A 188 -12.82 12.83 5.23
CA PHE A 188 -12.67 12.19 3.93
C PHE A 188 -14.03 11.89 3.29
N ASP A 189 -14.26 12.49 2.11
CA ASP A 189 -15.52 12.47 1.38
C ASP A 189 -15.41 11.88 -0.05
N SER A 190 -14.20 11.57 -0.50
CA SER A 190 -13.94 11.23 -1.89
C SER A 190 -14.66 9.94 -2.30
N GLY A 191 -15.42 9.99 -3.40
CA GLY A 191 -16.21 8.83 -3.87
C GLY A 191 -17.47 8.55 -3.05
N GLY A 192 -17.93 9.52 -2.25
CA GLY A 192 -19.19 9.48 -1.48
C GLY A 192 -19.07 8.77 -0.14
N TYR A 193 -17.85 8.49 0.33
CA TYR A 193 -17.60 7.92 1.64
C TYR A 193 -17.81 8.96 2.74
N ALA A 194 -18.24 8.50 3.92
CA ALA A 194 -18.29 9.32 5.13
C ALA A 194 -17.85 8.48 6.33
N TYR A 195 -17.16 9.11 7.28
CA TYR A 195 -16.76 8.48 8.53
C TYR A 195 -17.99 8.05 9.36
N VAL A 196 -17.92 6.85 9.96
CA VAL A 196 -19.00 6.27 10.78
C VAL A 196 -18.47 6.02 12.19
N PRO A 197 -18.70 6.94 13.16
CA PRO A 197 -18.19 6.82 14.52
C PRO A 197 -18.59 5.50 15.20
N ASP A 198 -19.86 5.10 15.08
CA ASP A 198 -20.40 3.91 15.76
C ASP A 198 -19.86 2.57 15.24
N GLN A 199 -19.19 2.57 14.08
CA GLN A 199 -18.51 1.39 13.53
C GLN A 199 -16.98 1.48 13.65
N SER A 200 -16.47 2.56 14.24
CA SER A 200 -15.05 2.84 14.35
C SER A 200 -14.55 2.58 15.77
N ASP A 201 -13.27 2.23 15.86
CA ASP A 201 -12.56 2.09 17.12
C ASP A 201 -11.24 2.89 17.09
N ALA A 202 -10.41 2.74 18.12
CA ALA A 202 -9.15 3.47 18.23
C ALA A 202 -8.18 3.23 17.05
N GLN A 203 -8.26 2.09 16.37
CA GLN A 203 -7.37 1.68 15.28
C GLN A 203 -8.07 1.57 13.93
N LYS A 204 -9.35 1.22 13.89
CA LYS A 204 -10.11 0.99 12.65
C LYS A 204 -11.15 2.08 12.48
N TRP A 205 -10.95 2.92 11.48
CA TRP A 205 -11.86 4.01 11.18
C TRP A 205 -12.70 3.64 9.97
N VAL A 206 -13.99 3.41 10.18
CA VAL A 206 -14.90 2.95 9.14
C VAL A 206 -15.44 4.13 8.35
N PHE A 207 -15.30 4.03 7.04
CA PHE A 207 -15.88 4.94 6.07
C PHE A 207 -16.92 4.18 5.25
N LEU A 208 -18.13 4.73 5.14
CA LEU A 208 -19.26 4.08 4.48
C LEU A 208 -19.81 4.98 3.38
N ARG A 209 -20.18 4.36 2.27
CA ARG A 209 -20.99 4.98 1.22
C ARG A 209 -22.10 4.04 0.79
N ASP A 210 -23.10 4.56 0.10
CA ASP A 210 -24.06 3.70 -0.58
C ASP A 210 -23.41 2.99 -1.78
N TYR A 211 -23.89 1.79 -2.10
CA TYR A 211 -23.41 1.05 -3.25
C TYR A 211 -23.67 1.88 -4.53
N PRO A 212 -22.65 2.16 -5.36
CA PRO A 212 -22.85 2.98 -6.55
C PRO A 212 -23.92 2.36 -7.46
N GLU A 213 -24.95 3.13 -7.80
CA GLU A 213 -25.90 2.75 -8.83
C GLU A 213 -25.18 2.78 -10.20
N ALA A 214 -25.55 1.83 -11.07
CA ALA A 214 -24.91 1.64 -12.37
C ALA A 214 -25.34 2.70 -13.40
#